data_AF-A0A9B0U558-F1
#
_entry.id   AF-A0A9B0U558-F1
#
_cell.length_a   1.000
_cell.length_b   1.000
_cell.length_c   1.000
_cell.angle_alpha   90.00
_cell.angle_beta   90.00
_cell.angle_gamma   90.00
#
_symmetry.space_group_name_H-M   'P 1'
#
loop_
_entity.id
_entity.type
_entity.pdbx_description
1 polymer ?
#
loop_
_entity_poly.entity_id
_entity_poly.type
_entity_poly.pdbx_seq_one_letter_code
_entity_poly.pdbx_strand_id
1 'polypeptide(L)'
;MDTEELKGTRNCKKSSGSEVLCSAIAKIKTRDFRGKKKEELLKQLDDLKAEFSQLFIAKVAGGAASKVSKIRVLRKPIARVLTVINQTQKENLRKFHKGRKYKPLNLWPKKMRHRLNKHKENLKTKKQQRKEGLHPLQKYAFKA
;
A
#
# COMPACT_ATOMS: atom_id res chain seq x y z
N MET A 1 -31.55 -4.42 19.01
CA MET A 1 -31.14 -3.01 19.26
C MET A 1 -29.66 -2.81 18.90
N ASP A 2 -29.23 -3.42 17.79
CA ASP A 2 -28.82 -2.74 16.56
C ASP A 2 -28.12 -1.39 16.73
N THR A 3 -26.78 -1.42 16.71
CA THR A 3 -25.95 -0.27 16.35
C THR A 3 -25.50 -0.44 14.91
N GLU A 4 -26.05 0.40 14.05
CA GLU A 4 -25.82 0.43 12.61
C GLU A 4 -24.33 0.63 12.26
N GLU A 5 -23.82 -0.28 11.44
CA GLU A 5 -22.56 -0.14 10.71
C GLU A 5 -22.69 0.99 9.68
N LEU A 6 -22.09 2.15 9.93
CA LEU A 6 -21.86 3.15 8.87
C LEU A 6 -20.73 2.69 7.95
N LYS A 7 -21.05 1.81 7.01
CA LYS A 7 -20.26 1.55 5.79
C LYS A 7 -20.36 2.78 4.88
N GLY A 8 -19.47 3.74 5.10
CA GLY A 8 -19.21 4.83 4.16
C GLY A 8 -18.52 4.30 2.90
N THR A 9 -19.28 3.71 1.98
CA THR A 9 -18.81 3.50 0.61
C THR A 9 -18.65 4.86 -0.06
N ARG A 10 -17.40 5.31 -0.22
CA ARG A 10 -17.09 6.47 -1.06
C ARG A 10 -17.43 6.12 -2.51
N ASN A 11 -18.67 6.40 -2.87
CA ASN A 11 -19.18 6.31 -4.22
C ASN A 11 -18.62 7.50 -5.01
N CYS A 12 -17.36 7.38 -5.46
CA CYS A 12 -16.77 8.35 -6.37
C CYS A 12 -17.38 8.07 -7.74
N LYS A 13 -18.35 8.90 -8.13
CA LYS A 13 -19.03 8.90 -9.42
C LYS A 13 -18.01 8.63 -10.53
N LYS A 14 -18.10 7.44 -11.14
CA LYS A 14 -17.41 7.12 -12.39
C LYS A 14 -17.95 8.09 -13.44
N SER A 15 -17.24 9.18 -13.71
CA SER A 15 -17.48 9.99 -14.88
C SER A 15 -17.10 9.16 -16.11
N SER A 16 -18.12 8.56 -16.70
CA SER A 16 -18.14 7.76 -17.92
C SER A 16 -17.82 8.56 -19.19
N GLY A 17 -16.89 9.52 -19.12
CA GLY A 17 -16.62 10.49 -20.19
C GLY A 17 -15.17 10.60 -20.65
N SER A 18 -14.27 9.71 -20.19
CA SER A 18 -12.86 9.73 -20.64
C SER A 18 -12.24 8.35 -20.87
N GLU A 19 -13.05 7.28 -20.84
CA GLU A 19 -12.55 5.92 -21.08
C GLU A 19 -12.42 5.59 -22.58
N VAL A 20 -12.93 6.43 -23.49
CA VAL A 20 -13.10 6.07 -24.90
C VAL A 20 -11.97 6.54 -25.84
N LEU A 21 -11.00 7.34 -25.39
CA LEU A 21 -9.88 7.77 -26.26
C LEU A 21 -8.49 7.43 -25.73
N CYS A 22 -8.29 6.17 -25.31
CA CYS A 22 -6.94 5.60 -25.26
C CYS A 22 -6.96 4.07 -25.39
N SER A 23 -7.29 3.58 -26.59
CA SER A 23 -6.98 2.21 -27.00
C SER A 23 -5.71 2.22 -27.86
N ALA A 24 -4.88 1.20 -27.69
CA ALA A 24 -3.66 0.89 -28.47
C ALA A 24 -2.30 1.51 -28.08
N ILE A 25 -2.06 1.82 -26.79
CA ILE A 25 -0.76 1.50 -26.18
C ILE A 25 -1.10 0.59 -25.02
N ALA A 26 -0.89 -0.71 -25.21
CA ALA A 26 -1.30 -1.78 -24.32
C ALA A 26 -1.15 -1.35 -22.85
N LYS A 27 -2.27 -1.31 -22.11
CA LYS A 27 -2.27 -0.99 -20.67
C LYS A 27 -1.35 -1.98 -19.96
N ILE A 28 -0.07 -1.64 -19.78
CA ILE A 28 0.94 -2.56 -19.23
C ILE A 28 0.51 -2.94 -17.82
N LYS A 29 0.18 -4.22 -17.60
CA LYS A 29 -0.38 -4.66 -16.33
C LYS A 29 0.76 -4.94 -15.37
N THR A 30 0.56 -4.61 -14.09
CA THR A 30 1.56 -4.84 -13.04
C THR A 30 1.93 -6.32 -12.90
N ARG A 31 1.01 -7.22 -13.27
CA ARG A 31 1.23 -8.68 -13.27
C ARG A 31 2.40 -9.09 -14.18
N ASP A 32 2.58 -8.39 -15.30
CA ASP A 32 3.57 -8.74 -16.33
C ASP A 32 5.01 -8.42 -15.89
N PHE A 33 5.16 -7.60 -14.84
CA PHE A 33 6.46 -7.26 -14.25
C PHE A 33 6.84 -8.17 -13.07
N ARG A 34 5.86 -8.84 -12.46
CA ARG A 34 6.09 -9.73 -11.32
C ARG A 34 6.54 -11.10 -11.85
N GLY A 35 7.84 -11.30 -11.92
CA GLY A 35 8.45 -12.53 -12.45
C GLY A 35 9.68 -12.25 -13.34
N LYS A 36 9.80 -11.01 -13.85
CA LYS A 36 10.98 -10.55 -14.58
C LYS A 36 12.15 -10.28 -13.63
N LYS A 37 13.38 -10.42 -14.15
CA LYS A 37 14.60 -10.09 -13.40
C LYS A 37 14.73 -8.58 -13.21
N LYS A 38 15.45 -8.17 -12.16
CA LYS A 38 15.67 -6.74 -11.85
C LYS A 38 16.33 -5.99 -13.02
N GLU A 39 17.28 -6.63 -13.70
CA GLU A 39 18.01 -6.04 -14.83
C GLU A 39 17.09 -5.73 -16.01
N GLU A 40 16.16 -6.62 -16.34
CA GLU A 40 15.17 -6.42 -17.41
C GLU A 40 14.21 -5.26 -17.07
N LEU A 41 13.82 -5.14 -15.80
CA LEU A 41 12.98 -4.04 -15.34
C LEU A 41 13.70 -2.69 -15.39
N LEU A 42 15.02 -2.66 -15.16
CA LEU A 42 15.82 -1.45 -15.28
C LEU A 42 15.96 -1.00 -16.73
N LYS A 43 16.22 -1.94 -17.66
CA LYS A 43 16.25 -1.65 -19.10
C LYS A 43 14.90 -1.07 -19.58
N GLN A 44 13.79 -1.74 -19.26
CA GLN A 44 12.44 -1.25 -19.56
C GLN A 44 12.14 0.13 -18.95
N LEU A 45 12.69 0.41 -17.77
CA LEU A 45 12.52 1.71 -17.11
C LEU A 45 13.25 2.83 -17.87
N ASP A 46 14.46 2.55 -18.36
CA ASP A 46 15.27 3.57 -19.04
C ASP A 46 14.74 3.87 -20.46
N ASP A 47 14.24 2.85 -21.17
CA ASP A 47 13.52 3.04 -22.43
C ASP A 47 12.28 3.95 -22.24
N LEU A 48 11.46 3.66 -21.23
CA LEU A 48 10.27 4.47 -20.93
C LEU A 48 10.60 5.90 -20.50
N LYS A 49 11.74 6.12 -19.82
CA LYS A 49 12.21 7.46 -19.46
C LYS A 49 12.69 8.23 -20.69
N ALA A 50 13.41 7.58 -21.60
CA ALA A 50 13.89 8.20 -22.82
C ALA A 50 12.71 8.70 -23.66
N GLU A 51 11.68 7.86 -23.86
CA GLU A 51 10.43 8.25 -24.54
C GLU A 51 9.72 9.41 -23.82
N PHE A 52 9.64 9.37 -22.48
CA PHE A 52 9.02 10.44 -21.69
C PHE A 52 9.75 11.78 -21.85
N SER A 53 11.08 11.77 -21.83
CA SER A 53 11.91 12.97 -22.00
C SER A 53 11.72 13.59 -23.38
N GLN A 54 11.69 12.77 -24.44
CA GLN A 54 11.42 13.24 -25.80
C GLN A 54 10.04 13.90 -25.92
N LEU A 55 9.02 13.32 -25.31
CA LEU A 55 7.66 13.87 -25.32
C LEU A 55 7.52 15.14 -24.46
N PHE A 56 8.32 15.27 -23.40
CA PHE A 56 8.36 16.48 -22.59
C PHE A 56 8.94 17.66 -23.36
N ILE A 57 10.04 17.45 -24.09
CA ILE A 57 10.63 18.46 -25.00
C ILE A 57 9.60 18.87 -26.07
N ALA A 58 8.94 17.88 -26.69
CA ALA A 58 7.90 18.14 -27.69
C ALA A 58 6.71 18.94 -27.12
N LYS A 59 6.37 18.78 -25.84
CA LYS A 59 5.33 19.58 -25.19
C LYS A 59 5.72 21.05 -25.04
N VAL A 60 6.98 21.32 -24.67
CA VAL A 60 7.49 22.69 -24.53
C VAL A 60 7.51 23.40 -25.88
N ALA A 61 7.90 22.70 -26.94
CA ALA A 61 7.89 23.22 -28.31
C ALA A 61 6.48 23.36 -28.94
N GLY A 62 5.40 23.21 -28.17
CA GLY A 62 4.03 23.35 -28.68
C GLY A 62 3.58 22.21 -29.61
N GLY A 63 4.13 21.01 -29.48
CA GLY A 63 3.86 19.88 -30.36
C GLY A 63 2.41 19.35 -30.31
N ALA A 64 2.08 18.49 -31.28
CA ALA A 64 0.74 17.94 -31.50
C ALA A 64 0.08 17.36 -30.23
N ALA A 65 -1.24 17.60 -30.08
CA ALA A 65 -2.03 17.16 -28.93
C ALA A 65 -1.98 15.64 -28.68
N SER A 66 -1.84 14.84 -29.74
CA SER A 66 -1.67 13.39 -29.65
C SER A 66 -0.38 12.97 -28.92
N LYS A 67 0.73 13.71 -29.09
CA LYS A 67 2.00 13.48 -28.38
C LYS A 67 1.89 13.91 -26.91
N VAL A 68 1.20 15.02 -26.66
CA VAL A 68 0.97 15.54 -25.29
C VAL A 68 0.12 14.59 -24.45
N SER A 69 -0.92 13.99 -25.04
CA SER A 69 -1.78 13.03 -24.33
C SER A 69 -1.04 11.77 -23.88
N LYS A 70 -0.02 11.33 -24.63
CA LYS A 70 0.83 10.18 -24.26
C LYS A 70 1.63 10.39 -22.98
N ILE A 71 1.94 11.64 -22.61
CA ILE A 71 2.68 11.97 -21.37
C ILE A 71 1.95 11.44 -20.13
N ARG A 72 0.62 11.62 -20.05
CA ARG A 72 -0.18 11.13 -18.92
C ARG A 72 -0.19 9.60 -18.87
N VAL A 73 -0.20 8.97 -20.04
CA VAL A 73 -0.21 7.51 -20.18
C VAL A 73 1.14 6.92 -19.74
N LEU A 74 2.27 7.48 -20.18
CA LEU A 74 3.63 6.99 -19.88
C LEU A 74 4.10 7.21 -18.44
N ARG A 75 3.55 8.20 -17.72
CA ARG A 75 3.83 8.37 -16.29
C ARG A 75 3.39 7.17 -15.45
N LYS A 76 2.29 6.51 -15.84
CA LYS A 76 1.73 5.36 -15.10
C LYS A 76 2.61 4.09 -15.19
N PRO A 77 3.12 3.63 -16.35
CA PRO A 77 4.00 2.48 -16.42
C PRO A 77 5.36 2.73 -15.73
N ILE A 78 5.96 3.93 -15.85
CA ILE A 78 7.18 4.29 -15.10
C ILE A 78 6.96 4.09 -13.59
N ALA A 79 5.86 4.64 -13.06
CA ALA A 79 5.51 4.46 -11.66
C ALA A 79 5.27 2.99 -11.29
N ARG A 80 4.64 2.20 -12.17
CA ARG A 80 4.38 0.76 -11.95
C ARG A 80 5.69 -0.03 -11.87
N VAL A 81 6.62 0.17 -12.79
CA VAL A 81 7.93 -0.53 -12.80
C VAL A 81 8.72 -0.20 -11.54
N LEU A 82 8.86 1.08 -11.20
CA LEU A 82 9.52 1.52 -9.96
C LEU A 82 8.86 0.93 -8.72
N THR A 83 7.53 0.84 -8.69
CA THR A 83 6.80 0.24 -7.58
C THR A 83 7.13 -1.24 -7.41
N VAL A 84 7.20 -2.01 -8.50
CA VAL A 84 7.54 -3.44 -8.44
C VAL A 84 8.99 -3.64 -7.99
N ILE A 85 9.94 -2.85 -8.51
CA ILE A 85 11.34 -2.89 -8.06
C ILE A 85 11.46 -2.57 -6.56
N ASN A 86 10.75 -1.55 -6.08
CA ASN A 86 10.78 -1.18 -4.66
C ASN A 86 10.10 -2.23 -3.76
N GLN A 87 9.05 -2.90 -4.27
CA GLN A 87 8.39 -3.99 -3.56
C GLN A 87 9.32 -5.18 -3.39
N THR A 88 9.97 -5.65 -4.45
CA THR A 88 10.89 -6.80 -4.40
C THR A 88 12.11 -6.51 -3.52
N GLN A 89 12.68 -5.31 -3.61
CA GLN A 89 13.77 -4.89 -2.73
C GLN A 89 13.35 -4.89 -1.25
N LYS A 90 12.19 -4.30 -0.92
CA LYS A 90 11.68 -4.29 0.46
C LYS A 90 11.35 -5.69 0.97
N GLU A 91 10.82 -6.56 0.11
CA GLU A 91 10.53 -7.95 0.48
C GLU A 91 11.81 -8.72 0.81
N ASN A 92 12.86 -8.57 0.00
CA ASN A 92 14.17 -9.18 0.24
C ASN A 92 14.80 -8.67 1.55
N LEU A 93 14.71 -7.36 1.82
CA LEU A 93 15.15 -6.79 3.10
C LEU A 93 14.33 -7.30 4.30
N ARG A 94 13.02 -7.52 4.14
CA ARG A 94 12.17 -8.11 5.19
C ARG A 94 12.56 -9.56 5.48
N LYS A 95 12.93 -10.33 4.46
CA LYS A 95 13.45 -11.71 4.60
C LYS A 95 14.80 -11.70 5.33
N PHE A 96 15.72 -10.84 4.92
CA PHE A 96 17.06 -10.72 5.53
C PHE A 96 17.04 -10.30 7.00
N HIS A 97 16.16 -9.35 7.37
CA HIS A 97 16.01 -8.88 8.75
C HIS A 97 14.93 -9.65 9.53
N LYS A 98 14.43 -10.79 9.04
CA LYS A 98 13.47 -11.61 9.77
C LYS A 98 14.12 -12.15 11.05
N GLY A 99 13.40 -12.14 12.17
CA GLY A 99 13.89 -12.60 13.47
C GLY A 99 14.87 -11.67 14.20
N ARG A 100 15.53 -10.72 13.51
CA ARG A 100 16.43 -9.76 14.16
C ARG A 100 15.65 -8.78 15.04
N LYS A 101 16.14 -8.53 16.26
CA LYS A 101 15.58 -7.55 17.21
C LYS A 101 15.61 -6.14 16.63
N TYR A 102 16.74 -5.74 16.07
CA TYR A 102 16.93 -4.42 15.47
C TYR A 102 16.77 -4.50 13.95
N LYS A 103 15.80 -3.73 13.43
CA LYS A 103 15.51 -3.57 12.02
C LYS A 103 15.68 -2.10 11.64
N PRO A 104 16.01 -1.78 10.39
CA PRO A 104 16.02 -0.39 9.94
C PRO A 104 14.63 0.24 10.10
N LEU A 105 14.60 1.55 10.38
CA LEU A 105 13.39 2.31 10.68
C LEU A 105 12.31 2.15 9.60
N ASN A 106 12.71 2.08 8.33
CA ASN A 106 11.83 1.92 7.17
C ASN A 106 11.06 0.59 7.14
N LEU A 107 11.54 -0.43 7.84
CA LEU A 107 10.89 -1.74 7.94
C LEU A 107 10.07 -1.90 9.23
N TRP A 108 10.10 -0.91 10.13
CA TRP A 108 9.31 -0.97 11.35
C TRP A 108 7.81 -0.84 11.04
N PRO A 109 6.96 -1.57 11.78
CA PRO A 109 5.52 -1.35 11.71
C PRO A 109 5.17 0.10 12.05
N LYS A 110 4.35 0.74 11.22
CA LYS A 110 3.83 2.09 11.47
C LYS A 110 2.64 2.00 12.44
N LYS A 111 2.93 2.07 13.75
CA LYS A 111 1.96 2.03 14.86
C LYS A 111 2.41 2.98 15.97
N MET A 112 1.50 3.33 16.89
CA MET A 112 1.86 4.12 18.07
C MET A 112 2.92 3.36 18.90
N ARG A 113 4.07 3.99 19.13
CA ARG A 113 5.24 3.34 19.77
C ARG A 113 5.24 3.42 21.28
N HIS A 114 4.57 4.43 21.85
CA HIS A 114 4.60 4.73 23.29
C HIS A 114 3.49 4.03 24.10
N ARG A 115 2.53 3.36 23.45
CA ARG A 115 1.51 2.59 24.16
C ARG A 115 2.14 1.32 24.78
N LEU A 116 1.70 0.96 25.98
CA LEU A 116 2.03 -0.34 26.58
C LEU A 116 1.61 -1.50 25.66
N ASN A 117 2.38 -2.58 25.68
CA ASN A 117 1.98 -3.83 25.04
C ASN A 117 0.79 -4.43 25.80
N LYS A 118 -0.15 -5.09 25.10
CA LYS A 118 -1.30 -5.79 25.72
C LYS A 118 -0.89 -6.73 26.85
N HIS A 119 0.24 -7.42 26.68
CA HIS A 119 0.79 -8.28 27.74
C HIS A 119 1.11 -7.49 29.01
N LYS A 120 1.75 -6.32 28.88
CA LYS A 120 2.07 -5.45 30.03
C LYS A 120 0.82 -4.82 30.63
N GLU A 121 -0.12 -4.41 29.78
CA GLU A 121 -1.41 -3.84 30.20
C GLU A 121 -2.23 -4.85 31.03
N ASN A 122 -2.15 -6.13 30.69
CA ASN A 122 -2.87 -7.21 31.37
C ASN A 122 -2.04 -7.89 32.48
N LEU A 123 -0.84 -7.41 32.81
CA LEU A 123 -0.07 -7.98 33.91
C LEU A 123 -0.81 -7.71 35.22
N LYS A 124 -1.24 -8.79 35.88
CA LYS A 124 -1.90 -8.76 37.18
C LYS A 124 -0.94 -9.27 38.25
N THR A 125 -1.01 -8.70 39.45
CA THR A 125 -0.27 -9.23 40.59
C THR A 125 -0.82 -10.61 40.98
N LYS A 126 0.02 -11.47 41.59
CA LYS A 126 -0.42 -12.80 42.06
C LYS A 126 -1.62 -12.71 43.01
N LYS A 127 -1.65 -11.67 43.85
CA LYS A 127 -2.78 -11.37 44.76
C LYS A 127 -4.07 -11.08 43.99
N GLN A 128 -4.00 -10.27 42.94
CA GLN A 128 -5.15 -9.94 42.11
C GLN A 128 -5.66 -11.18 41.34
N GLN A 129 -4.76 -11.99 40.78
CA GLN A 129 -5.14 -13.25 40.10
C GLN A 129 -5.88 -14.20 41.05
N ARG A 130 -5.38 -14.37 42.29
CA ARG A 130 -6.06 -15.18 43.31
C ARG A 130 -7.44 -14.63 43.64
N LYS A 131 -7.57 -13.31 43.84
CA LYS A 131 -8.86 -12.65 44.14
C LYS A 131 -9.87 -12.85 43.02
N GLU A 132 -9.46 -12.66 41.77
CA GLU A 132 -10.33 -12.84 40.59
C GLU A 132 -10.76 -14.29 40.39
N GLY A 133 -9.89 -15.26 40.70
CA GLY A 133 -10.23 -16.68 40.67
C GLY A 133 -11.21 -17.08 41.79
N LEU A 134 -11.01 -16.54 42.99
CA LEU A 134 -11.86 -16.86 44.15
C LEU A 134 -13.25 -16.20 44.07
N HIS A 135 -13.30 -14.97 43.54
CA HIS A 135 -14.52 -14.16 43.50
C HIS A 135 -14.74 -13.58 42.10
N PRO A 136 -15.15 -14.40 41.12
CA PRO A 136 -15.52 -13.90 39.81
C PRO A 136 -16.79 -13.06 39.90
N LEU A 137 -16.86 -11.97 39.12
CA LEU A 137 -18.08 -11.19 38.98
C LEU A 137 -19.14 -12.04 38.27
N GLN A 138 -20.19 -12.40 39.00
CA GLN A 138 -21.33 -13.13 38.46
C GLN A 138 -22.42 -12.15 38.02
N LYS A 139 -23.12 -12.49 36.94
CA LYS A 139 -24.30 -11.73 36.50
C LYS A 139 -25.51 -12.24 37.27
N TYR A 140 -26.21 -11.36 37.97
CA TYR A 140 -27.45 -11.67 38.67
C TYR A 140 -28.51 -10.62 38.33
N ALA A 141 -29.78 -11.02 38.47
CA ALA A 141 -30.93 -10.14 38.32
C ALA A 141 -31.80 -10.28 39.57
N PHE A 142 -32.36 -9.17 40.04
CA PHE A 142 -33.28 -9.17 41.17
C PHE A 142 -34.70 -9.33 40.64
N LYS A 143 -35.50 -10.14 41.33
CA LYS A 143 -36.93 -10.28 41.03
C LYS A 143 -37.65 -9.06 41.61
N ALA A 144 -38.49 -8.42 40.80
CA ALA A 144 -39.39 -7.37 41.26
C ALA A 144 -40.50 -7.95 42.14
#